data_AF-A0A7Y4QCK9-F1
#
_entry.id   AF-A0A7Y4QCK9-F1
#
_cell.length_a   1.000
_cell.length_b   1.000
_cell.length_c   1.000
_cell.angle_alpha   90.00
_cell.angle_beta   90.00
_cell.angle_gamma   90.00
#
_symmetry.space_group_name_H-M   'P 1'
#
loop_
_entity.id
_entity.type
_entity.pdbx_description
1 polymer ?
#
loop_
_entity_poly.entity_id
_entity_poly.type
_entity_poly.pdbx_seq_one_letter_code
_entity_poly.pdbx_strand_id
1 'polypeptide(L)'
;MNDQVNVIIQTLDTHSAESVTEGLKAVKAIRTLSFEEKIALSKAFSDVFFHVHDASTTQLPKQAVRIERLIAQCGPEMFPFLLEEILHADTESSVFFGRSLARSGVPALEYLLSKLDEHRNHDHDLINLLQTLALFAIPEVVETLPNILTIAQHHNHQVTAMGLYAAGRIVQKHKVNAFPEELRSHFFDAVFRFLSNPQVLVRKNAARTLGKMLRKGLLTRDNENKLYKTFLAIAGRDEHN
;
A
#
# COMPACT_ATOMS: atom_id res chain seq x y z
N MET A 1 -23.51 20.03 -12.43
CA MET A 1 -22.59 20.25 -11.31
C MET A 1 -23.18 21.33 -10.40
N ASN A 2 -23.40 21.02 -9.13
CA ASN A 2 -23.95 21.91 -8.11
C ASN A 2 -23.06 23.15 -7.92
N ASP A 3 -23.66 24.34 -7.84
CA ASP A 3 -22.97 25.61 -7.64
C ASP A 3 -22.04 25.58 -6.42
N GLN A 4 -22.41 24.86 -5.36
CA GLN A 4 -21.57 24.72 -4.17
C GLN A 4 -20.28 23.94 -4.44
N VAL A 5 -20.34 22.89 -5.28
CA VAL A 5 -19.16 22.11 -5.68
C VAL A 5 -18.22 22.98 -6.52
N ASN A 6 -18.78 23.75 -7.45
CA ASN A 6 -18.00 24.68 -8.26
C ASN A 6 -17.27 25.72 -7.41
N VAL A 7 -17.98 26.32 -6.45
CA VAL A 7 -17.39 27.32 -5.55
C VAL A 7 -16.23 26.71 -4.76
N ILE A 8 -16.42 25.51 -4.18
CA ILE A 8 -15.35 24.84 -3.42
C ILE A 8 -14.12 24.62 -4.30
N ILE A 9 -14.30 24.12 -5.52
CA ILE A 9 -13.18 23.83 -6.43
C ILE A 9 -12.47 25.12 -6.85
N GLN A 10 -13.22 26.18 -7.15
CA GLN A 10 -12.65 27.46 -7.61
C GLN A 10 -11.89 28.22 -6.52
N THR A 11 -12.26 28.04 -5.25
CA THR A 11 -11.60 28.73 -4.12
C THR A 11 -10.56 27.88 -3.41
N LEU A 12 -10.41 26.60 -3.80
CA LEU A 12 -9.44 25.69 -3.21
C LEU A 12 -8.02 26.04 -3.69
N ASP A 13 -7.19 26.48 -2.76
CA ASP A 13 -5.74 26.54 -2.91
C ASP A 13 -5.14 25.35 -2.17
N THR A 14 -4.65 24.36 -2.92
CA THR A 14 -4.13 23.11 -2.36
C THR A 14 -2.78 23.28 -1.66
N HIS A 15 -2.05 24.38 -1.90
CA HIS A 15 -0.84 24.73 -1.15
C HIS A 15 -1.16 25.40 0.19
N SER A 16 -2.37 25.93 0.36
CA SER A 16 -2.83 26.54 1.60
C SER A 16 -3.56 25.53 2.50
N ALA A 17 -2.93 25.18 3.61
CA ALA A 17 -3.54 24.31 4.61
C ALA A 17 -4.86 24.89 5.17
N GLU A 18 -5.00 26.21 5.24
CA GLU A 18 -6.25 26.85 5.65
C GLU A 18 -7.34 26.61 4.60
N SER A 19 -7.06 26.91 3.33
CA SER A 19 -8.01 26.70 2.22
C SER A 19 -8.45 25.23 2.12
N VAL A 20 -7.50 24.28 2.20
CA VAL A 20 -7.82 22.83 2.23
C VAL A 20 -8.74 22.47 3.40
N THR A 21 -8.50 23.06 4.59
CA THR A 21 -9.35 22.81 5.76
C THR A 21 -10.77 23.33 5.56
N GLU A 22 -10.92 24.52 4.98
CA GLU A 22 -12.22 25.12 4.69
C GLU A 22 -12.97 24.35 3.62
N GLY A 23 -12.30 23.99 2.52
CA GLY A 23 -12.86 23.14 1.47
C GLY A 23 -13.36 21.80 2.03
N LEU A 24 -12.54 21.11 2.84
CA LEU A 24 -12.95 19.85 3.48
C LEU A 24 -14.16 20.02 4.42
N LYS A 25 -14.30 21.15 5.10
CA LYS A 25 -15.50 21.45 5.92
C LYS A 25 -16.72 21.70 5.03
N ALA A 26 -16.55 22.43 3.93
CA ALA A 26 -17.62 22.74 3.00
C ALA A 26 -18.17 21.47 2.32
N VAL A 27 -17.30 20.55 1.87
CA VAL A 27 -17.75 19.28 1.28
C VAL A 27 -18.59 18.47 2.26
N LYS A 28 -18.24 18.45 3.56
CA LYS A 28 -19.03 17.74 4.58
C LYS A 28 -20.42 18.31 4.79
N ALA A 29 -20.66 19.57 4.43
CA ALA A 29 -21.98 20.18 4.50
C ALA A 29 -22.89 19.75 3.33
N ILE A 30 -22.32 19.18 2.26
CA ILE A 30 -23.08 18.69 1.12
C ILE A 30 -23.67 17.32 1.46
N ARG A 31 -25.00 17.20 1.32
CA ARG A 31 -25.73 15.97 1.69
C ARG A 31 -25.58 14.84 0.66
N THR A 32 -25.55 15.20 -0.63
CA THR A 32 -25.51 14.25 -1.74
C THR A 32 -24.64 14.82 -2.84
N LEU A 33 -23.77 13.98 -3.41
CA LEU A 33 -22.93 14.30 -4.55
C LEU A 33 -23.27 13.36 -5.70
N SER A 34 -23.40 13.91 -6.91
CA SER A 34 -23.44 13.11 -8.13
C SER A 34 -22.08 12.43 -8.36
N PHE A 35 -22.03 11.42 -9.24
CA PHE A 35 -20.77 10.76 -9.59
C PHE A 35 -19.74 11.76 -10.16
N GLU A 36 -20.17 12.64 -11.07
CA GLU A 36 -19.30 13.68 -11.64
C GLU A 36 -18.75 14.63 -10.57
N GLU A 37 -19.56 15.00 -9.58
CA GLU A 37 -19.14 15.86 -8.48
C GLU A 37 -18.14 15.17 -7.55
N LYS A 38 -18.33 13.87 -7.28
CA LYS A 38 -17.37 13.05 -6.52
C LYS A 38 -16.01 13.03 -7.22
N ILE A 39 -15.99 12.83 -8.54
CA ILE A 39 -14.76 12.84 -9.35
C ILE A 39 -14.12 14.22 -9.31
N ALA A 40 -14.87 15.29 -9.58
CA ALA A 40 -14.35 16.65 -9.63
C ALA A 40 -13.73 17.07 -8.29
N LEU A 41 -14.42 16.81 -7.17
CA LEU A 41 -13.89 17.08 -5.84
C LEU A 41 -12.67 16.20 -5.52
N SER A 42 -12.71 14.91 -5.86
CA SER A 42 -11.58 14.01 -5.59
C SER A 42 -10.31 14.48 -6.30
N LYS A 43 -10.44 14.88 -7.58
CA LYS A 43 -9.33 15.47 -8.37
C LYS A 43 -8.82 16.77 -7.76
N ALA A 44 -9.72 17.70 -7.43
CA ALA A 44 -9.33 18.99 -6.87
C ALA A 44 -8.58 18.83 -5.53
N PHE A 45 -9.02 17.93 -4.65
CA PHE A 45 -8.32 17.69 -3.38
C PHE A 45 -7.07 16.82 -3.53
N SER A 46 -6.99 15.92 -4.51
CA SER A 46 -5.85 15.01 -4.65
C SER A 46 -4.55 15.71 -5.00
N ASP A 47 -4.60 16.92 -5.54
CA ASP A 47 -3.41 17.75 -5.75
C ASP A 47 -2.57 17.88 -4.48
N VAL A 48 -3.20 17.93 -3.29
CA VAL A 48 -2.51 17.93 -1.99
C VAL A 48 -1.53 16.77 -1.81
N PHE A 49 -1.77 15.62 -2.45
CA PHE A 49 -0.92 14.44 -2.32
C PHE A 49 0.47 14.66 -2.92
N PHE A 50 0.59 15.48 -3.97
CA PHE A 50 1.84 15.70 -4.71
C PHE A 50 2.80 16.68 -4.03
N HIS A 51 2.33 17.46 -3.07
CA HIS A 51 3.16 18.39 -2.28
C HIS A 51 2.94 18.27 -0.77
N VAL A 52 2.44 17.12 -0.32
CA VAL A 52 2.20 16.82 1.10
C VAL A 52 3.46 16.97 1.98
N HIS A 53 4.64 16.84 1.36
CA HIS A 53 5.95 16.94 1.98
C HIS A 53 6.61 18.32 1.85
N ASP A 54 5.89 19.32 1.33
CA ASP A 54 6.38 20.69 1.32
C ASP A 54 6.67 21.16 2.76
N ALA A 55 7.91 21.60 2.99
CA ALA A 55 8.41 22.05 4.29
C ALA A 55 7.68 23.31 4.80
N SER A 56 6.95 24.01 3.92
CA SER A 56 6.19 25.21 4.25
C SER A 56 5.07 24.97 5.27
N THR A 57 4.57 23.74 5.43
CA THR A 57 3.46 23.46 6.36
C THR A 57 3.42 22.03 6.89
N THR A 58 3.32 21.91 8.21
CA THR A 58 3.17 20.61 8.90
C THR A 58 1.73 20.09 8.93
N GLN A 59 0.78 20.86 8.39
CA GLN A 59 -0.65 20.52 8.43
C GLN A 59 -1.11 19.66 7.25
N LEU A 60 -0.49 19.81 6.06
CA LEU A 60 -0.87 19.08 4.85
C LEU A 60 -0.86 17.56 5.04
N PRO A 61 0.10 16.91 5.73
CA PRO A 61 0.03 15.47 5.99
C PRO A 61 -1.22 15.03 6.74
N LYS A 62 -1.71 15.84 7.70
CA LYS A 62 -2.96 15.54 8.42
C LYS A 62 -4.19 15.73 7.54
N GLN A 63 -4.13 16.66 6.60
CA GLN A 63 -5.21 16.94 5.65
C GLN A 63 -5.27 15.90 4.55
N ALA A 64 -4.13 15.43 4.04
CA ALA A 64 -4.06 14.30 3.11
C ALA A 64 -4.80 13.08 3.68
N VAL A 65 -4.59 12.74 4.96
CA VAL A 65 -5.34 11.65 5.62
C VAL A 65 -6.85 11.91 5.68
N ARG A 66 -7.30 13.18 5.77
CA ARG A 66 -8.73 13.52 5.72
C ARG A 66 -9.28 13.41 4.30
N ILE A 67 -8.49 13.80 3.30
CA ILE A 67 -8.82 13.66 1.88
C ILE A 67 -8.92 12.18 1.51
N GLU A 68 -7.98 11.33 1.95
CA GLU A 68 -8.05 9.88 1.75
C GLU A 68 -9.40 9.29 2.22
N ARG A 69 -9.88 9.76 3.38
CA ARG A 69 -11.17 9.31 3.94
C ARG A 69 -12.35 9.86 3.17
N LEU A 70 -12.28 11.12 2.73
CA LEU A 70 -13.32 11.74 1.92
C LEU A 70 -13.50 10.97 0.61
N ILE A 71 -12.40 10.69 -0.10
CA ILE A 71 -12.45 9.94 -1.36
C ILE A 71 -12.96 8.52 -1.14
N ALA A 72 -12.52 7.83 -0.07
CA ALA A 72 -13.04 6.50 0.27
C ALA A 72 -14.55 6.49 0.56
N GLN A 73 -15.10 7.56 1.15
CA GLN A 73 -16.53 7.70 1.45
C GLN A 73 -17.39 7.90 0.20
N CYS A 74 -16.80 8.22 -0.94
CA CYS A 74 -17.52 8.39 -2.19
C CYS A 74 -18.08 7.07 -2.76
N GLY A 75 -17.61 5.91 -2.29
CA GLY A 75 -18.19 4.59 -2.59
C GLY A 75 -17.47 3.81 -3.72
N PRO A 76 -17.92 2.56 -3.97
CA PRO A 76 -17.29 1.65 -4.94
C PRO A 76 -17.22 2.15 -6.39
N GLU A 77 -18.13 3.05 -6.78
CA GLU A 77 -18.11 3.68 -8.10
C GLU A 77 -16.81 4.46 -8.38
N MET A 78 -16.06 4.83 -7.33
CA MET A 78 -14.78 5.52 -7.46
C MET A 78 -13.58 4.60 -7.67
N PHE A 79 -13.74 3.27 -7.59
CA PHE A 79 -12.61 2.35 -7.72
C PHE A 79 -11.88 2.45 -9.06
N PRO A 80 -12.56 2.60 -10.22
CA PRO A 80 -11.87 2.79 -11.49
C PRO A 80 -11.02 4.07 -11.52
N PHE A 81 -11.57 5.18 -11.03
CA PHE A 81 -10.83 6.44 -10.90
C PHE A 81 -9.61 6.29 -9.98
N LEU A 82 -9.79 5.71 -8.79
CA LEU A 82 -8.69 5.50 -7.85
C LEU A 82 -7.59 4.61 -8.43
N LEU A 83 -7.97 3.56 -9.18
CA LEU A 83 -7.01 2.70 -9.86
C LEU A 83 -6.22 3.48 -10.92
N GLU A 84 -6.90 4.26 -11.76
CA GLU A 84 -6.25 5.10 -12.77
C GLU A 84 -5.23 6.06 -12.13
N GLU A 85 -5.60 6.73 -11.04
CA GLU A 85 -4.68 7.61 -10.31
C GLU A 85 -3.50 6.83 -9.68
N ILE A 86 -3.73 5.64 -9.13
CA ILE A 86 -2.64 4.77 -8.60
C ILE A 86 -1.62 4.41 -9.69
N LEU A 87 -2.08 4.14 -10.91
CA LEU A 87 -1.23 3.72 -12.01
C LEU A 87 -0.37 4.88 -12.56
N HIS A 88 -0.94 6.08 -12.64
CA HIS A 88 -0.27 7.25 -13.24
C HIS A 88 0.53 8.10 -12.25
N ALA A 89 0.23 8.03 -10.95
CA ALA A 89 0.95 8.78 -9.93
C ALA A 89 2.36 8.24 -9.70
N ASP A 90 3.26 9.12 -9.25
CA ASP A 90 4.55 8.71 -8.70
C ASP A 90 4.34 7.82 -7.44
N THR A 91 5.36 7.02 -7.09
CA THR A 91 5.27 6.05 -5.99
C THR A 91 5.01 6.67 -4.60
N GLU A 92 5.26 7.96 -4.37
CA GLU A 92 4.93 8.61 -3.10
C GLU A 92 3.46 9.03 -3.08
N SER A 93 3.00 9.68 -4.15
CA SER A 93 1.60 10.13 -4.29
C SER A 93 0.62 8.96 -4.41
N SER A 94 1.01 7.88 -5.12
CA SER A 94 0.19 6.67 -5.31
C SER A 94 -0.23 6.03 -3.97
N VAL A 95 0.57 6.21 -2.90
CA VAL A 95 0.24 5.73 -1.55
C VAL A 95 -1.06 6.33 -1.03
N PHE A 96 -1.37 7.59 -1.33
CA PHE A 96 -2.58 8.26 -0.84
C PHE A 96 -3.82 7.75 -1.57
N PHE A 97 -3.75 7.59 -2.89
CA PHE A 97 -4.81 6.95 -3.67
C PHE A 97 -5.00 5.48 -3.25
N GLY A 98 -3.90 4.74 -3.07
CA GLY A 98 -3.92 3.36 -2.59
C GLY A 98 -4.53 3.23 -1.18
N ARG A 99 -4.28 4.18 -0.27
CA ARG A 99 -4.93 4.22 1.05
C ARG A 99 -6.43 4.52 0.93
N SER A 100 -6.80 5.42 0.02
CA SER A 100 -8.20 5.74 -0.24
C SER A 100 -8.95 4.50 -0.72
N LEU A 101 -8.38 3.75 -1.67
CA LEU A 101 -8.93 2.48 -2.14
C LEU A 101 -8.98 1.42 -1.03
N ALA A 102 -7.88 1.22 -0.29
CA ALA A 102 -7.78 0.22 0.76
C ALA A 102 -8.75 0.43 1.94
N ARG A 103 -9.22 1.67 2.17
CA ARG A 103 -10.24 1.98 3.19
C ARG A 103 -11.60 1.38 2.89
N SER A 104 -11.87 1.04 1.63
CA SER A 104 -13.15 0.47 1.20
C SER A 104 -13.25 -1.05 1.46
N GLY A 105 -12.20 -1.67 2.01
CA GLY A 105 -12.24 -3.04 2.50
C GLY A 105 -12.31 -4.10 1.39
N VAL A 106 -13.01 -5.19 1.66
CA VAL A 106 -13.06 -6.39 0.79
C VAL A 106 -13.44 -6.06 -0.66
N PRO A 107 -14.49 -5.27 -0.96
CA PRO A 107 -14.84 -4.96 -2.35
C PRO A 107 -13.72 -4.30 -3.15
N ALA A 108 -12.93 -3.42 -2.52
CA ALA A 108 -11.79 -2.78 -3.17
C ALA A 108 -10.60 -3.74 -3.33
N LEU A 109 -10.40 -4.67 -2.40
CA LEU A 109 -9.39 -5.71 -2.54
C LEU A 109 -9.70 -6.61 -3.73
N GLU A 110 -10.94 -7.09 -3.83
CA GLU A 110 -11.42 -7.92 -4.94
C GLU A 110 -11.26 -7.19 -6.28
N TYR A 111 -11.68 -5.91 -6.34
CA TYR A 111 -11.49 -5.09 -7.52
C TYR A 111 -10.02 -4.98 -7.91
N LEU A 112 -9.13 -4.64 -6.97
CA LEU A 112 -7.70 -4.52 -7.22
C LEU A 112 -7.08 -5.84 -7.72
N LEU A 113 -7.45 -6.97 -7.12
CA LEU A 113 -6.96 -8.29 -7.51
C LEU A 113 -7.43 -8.67 -8.92
N SER A 114 -8.68 -8.33 -9.29
CA SER A 114 -9.19 -8.56 -10.64
C SER A 114 -8.41 -7.81 -11.73
N LYS A 115 -7.71 -6.74 -11.35
CA LYS A 115 -6.91 -5.89 -12.25
C LYS A 115 -5.43 -6.20 -12.23
N LEU A 116 -4.93 -6.88 -11.20
CA LEU A 116 -3.50 -7.10 -11.00
C LEU A 116 -2.84 -7.83 -12.19
N ASP A 117 -3.53 -8.81 -12.79
CA ASP A 117 -3.00 -9.57 -13.92
C ASP A 117 -2.93 -8.76 -15.23
N GLU A 118 -3.82 -7.77 -15.40
CA GLU A 118 -3.83 -6.87 -16.57
C GLU A 118 -2.53 -6.04 -16.65
N HIS A 119 -1.88 -5.80 -15.50
CA HIS A 119 -0.67 -4.98 -15.38
C HIS A 119 0.62 -5.79 -15.16
N ARG A 120 0.59 -7.12 -15.34
CA ARG A 120 1.73 -8.00 -15.05
C ARG A 120 3.01 -7.66 -15.83
N ASN A 121 2.88 -7.03 -17.00
CA ASN A 121 4.01 -6.65 -17.86
C ASN A 121 4.41 -5.17 -17.74
N HIS A 122 3.80 -4.41 -16.82
CA HIS A 122 4.06 -2.99 -16.60
C HIS A 122 4.70 -2.81 -15.21
N ASP A 123 6.03 -2.73 -15.16
CA ASP A 123 6.79 -2.72 -13.91
C ASP A 123 6.36 -1.62 -12.94
N HIS A 124 6.15 -0.40 -13.45
CA HIS A 124 5.73 0.75 -12.65
C HIS A 124 4.36 0.52 -12.01
N ASP A 125 3.38 0.14 -12.82
CA ASP A 125 2.02 -0.18 -12.38
C ASP A 125 2.06 -1.26 -11.30
N LEU A 126 2.78 -2.34 -11.57
CA LEU A 126 2.87 -3.47 -10.65
C LEU A 126 3.49 -3.08 -9.32
N ILE A 127 4.49 -2.18 -9.30
CA ILE A 127 5.05 -1.60 -8.08
C ILE A 127 3.97 -0.86 -7.29
N ASN A 128 3.21 0.03 -7.92
CA ASN A 128 2.17 0.82 -7.27
C ASN A 128 1.00 -0.06 -6.78
N LEU A 129 0.62 -1.09 -7.54
CA LEU A 129 -0.43 -2.05 -7.15
C LEU A 129 0.00 -2.93 -5.96
N LEU A 130 1.25 -3.42 -5.95
CA LEU A 130 1.81 -4.16 -4.81
C LEU A 130 1.91 -3.28 -3.56
N GLN A 131 2.34 -2.02 -3.74
CA GLN A 131 2.35 -1.05 -2.66
C GLN A 131 0.93 -0.80 -2.13
N THR A 132 -0.07 -0.77 -3.00
CA THR A 132 -1.49 -0.63 -2.63
C THR A 132 -2.01 -1.84 -1.85
N LEU A 133 -1.71 -3.07 -2.27
CA LEU A 133 -2.04 -4.28 -1.50
C LEU A 133 -1.49 -4.22 -0.07
N ALA A 134 -0.28 -3.67 0.09
CA ALA A 134 0.35 -3.48 1.40
C ALA A 134 -0.41 -2.50 2.31
N LEU A 135 -1.37 -1.71 1.79
CA LEU A 135 -2.13 -0.69 2.50
C LEU A 135 -3.42 -1.22 3.12
N PHE A 136 -3.97 -2.33 2.63
CA PHE A 136 -5.12 -3.00 3.26
C PHE A 136 -4.81 -3.44 4.69
N ALA A 137 -5.83 -3.35 5.54
CA ALA A 137 -5.78 -3.71 6.97
C ALA A 137 -6.84 -4.76 7.34
N ILE A 138 -7.56 -5.26 6.34
CA ILE A 138 -8.57 -6.31 6.47
C ILE A 138 -7.87 -7.69 6.45
N PRO A 139 -8.27 -8.66 7.29
CA PRO A 139 -7.64 -9.99 7.35
C PRO A 139 -7.52 -10.70 6.00
N GLU A 140 -8.51 -10.53 5.12
CA GLU A 140 -8.63 -11.17 3.80
C GLU A 140 -7.42 -10.87 2.90
N VAL A 141 -6.72 -9.74 3.10
CA VAL A 141 -5.50 -9.45 2.32
C VAL A 141 -4.39 -10.48 2.56
N VAL A 142 -4.41 -11.22 3.67
CA VAL A 142 -3.43 -12.28 3.95
C VAL A 142 -3.51 -13.39 2.89
N GLU A 143 -4.69 -13.66 2.35
CA GLU A 143 -4.90 -14.68 1.30
C GLU A 143 -4.19 -14.33 -0.01
N THR A 144 -3.80 -13.06 -0.19
CA THR A 144 -3.07 -12.60 -1.38
C THR A 144 -1.57 -12.90 -1.34
N LEU A 145 -1.03 -13.31 -0.18
CA LEU A 145 0.41 -13.53 -0.02
C LEU A 145 1.02 -14.53 -1.02
N PRO A 146 0.39 -15.68 -1.34
CA PRO A 146 0.90 -16.56 -2.38
C PRO A 146 1.02 -15.86 -3.75
N ASN A 147 0.03 -15.08 -4.14
CA ASN A 147 0.07 -14.34 -5.40
C ASN A 147 1.16 -13.26 -5.39
N ILE A 148 1.30 -12.51 -4.30
CA ILE A 148 2.38 -11.54 -4.11
C ILE A 148 3.76 -12.21 -4.23
N LEU A 149 3.94 -13.42 -3.69
CA LEU A 149 5.20 -14.15 -3.80
C LEU A 149 5.45 -14.70 -5.20
N THR A 150 4.42 -15.09 -5.94
CA THR A 150 4.54 -15.41 -7.37
C THR A 150 5.00 -14.19 -8.15
N ILE A 151 4.40 -13.02 -7.91
CA ILE A 151 4.83 -11.76 -8.52
C ILE A 151 6.26 -11.41 -8.10
N ALA A 152 6.66 -11.70 -6.86
CA ALA A 152 8.03 -11.46 -6.40
C ALA A 152 9.09 -12.31 -7.14
N GLN A 153 8.72 -13.22 -8.03
CA GLN A 153 9.65 -13.92 -8.94
C GLN A 153 9.90 -13.13 -10.25
N HIS A 154 9.47 -11.86 -10.31
CA HIS A 154 9.61 -11.01 -11.48
C HIS A 154 11.07 -10.81 -11.91
N HIS A 155 11.29 -10.64 -13.22
CA HIS A 155 12.63 -10.39 -13.77
C HIS A 155 13.18 -9.01 -13.34
N ASN A 156 12.30 -8.02 -13.13
CA ASN A 156 12.68 -6.74 -12.54
C ASN A 156 12.85 -6.87 -11.02
N HIS A 157 14.06 -6.55 -10.54
CA HIS A 157 14.42 -6.61 -9.13
C HIS A 157 13.68 -5.57 -8.26
N GLN A 158 13.21 -4.46 -8.83
CA GLN A 158 12.39 -3.46 -8.12
C GLN A 158 11.00 -4.00 -7.83
N VAL A 159 10.35 -4.66 -8.81
CA VAL A 159 9.08 -5.38 -8.62
C VAL A 159 9.25 -6.49 -7.58
N THR A 160 10.31 -7.29 -7.70
CA THR A 160 10.65 -8.34 -6.72
C THR A 160 10.76 -7.76 -5.31
N ALA A 161 11.54 -6.69 -5.15
CA ALA A 161 11.73 -6.03 -3.87
C ALA A 161 10.42 -5.43 -3.33
N MET A 162 9.56 -4.87 -4.18
CA MET A 162 8.26 -4.35 -3.78
C MET A 162 7.30 -5.45 -3.34
N GLY A 163 7.29 -6.59 -4.02
CA GLY A 163 6.50 -7.77 -3.62
C GLY A 163 6.89 -8.25 -2.22
N LEU A 164 8.20 -8.39 -1.96
CA LEU A 164 8.69 -8.73 -0.63
C LEU A 164 8.36 -7.67 0.42
N TYR A 165 8.46 -6.38 0.07
CA TYR A 165 8.06 -5.29 0.95
C TYR A 165 6.57 -5.37 1.31
N ALA A 166 5.70 -5.52 0.32
CA ALA A 166 4.26 -5.62 0.46
C ALA A 166 3.87 -6.80 1.34
N ALA A 167 4.43 -7.98 1.05
CA ALA A 167 4.22 -9.18 1.84
C ALA A 167 4.63 -8.98 3.31
N GLY A 168 5.80 -8.38 3.56
CA GLY A 168 6.21 -8.03 4.91
C GLY A 168 5.29 -7.01 5.58
N ARG A 169 4.74 -6.03 4.87
CA ARG A 169 3.78 -5.06 5.43
C ARG A 169 2.47 -5.75 5.83
N ILE A 170 1.98 -6.69 5.04
CA ILE A 170 0.80 -7.51 5.37
C ILE A 170 1.08 -8.30 6.66
N VAL A 171 2.21 -9.00 6.76
CA VAL A 171 2.63 -9.70 7.99
C VAL A 171 2.64 -8.76 9.21
N GLN A 172 3.18 -7.56 9.06
CA GLN A 172 3.27 -6.58 10.15
C GLN A 172 1.89 -6.11 10.66
N LYS A 173 0.90 -6.01 9.78
CA LYS A 173 -0.41 -5.44 10.13
C LYS A 173 -1.36 -6.44 10.78
N HIS A 174 -1.26 -7.72 10.44
CA HIS A 174 -2.25 -8.71 10.83
C HIS A 174 -1.82 -9.51 12.06
N LYS A 175 -2.79 -10.15 12.72
CA LYS A 175 -2.57 -11.03 13.89
C LYS A 175 -2.18 -12.42 13.41
N VAL A 176 -1.49 -13.19 14.25
CA VAL A 176 -1.05 -14.57 13.95
C VAL A 176 -2.19 -15.45 13.45
N ASN A 177 -3.37 -15.29 14.04
CA ASN A 177 -4.57 -16.07 13.77
C ASN A 177 -5.07 -15.92 12.33
N ALA A 178 -4.67 -14.86 11.62
CA ALA A 178 -5.00 -14.65 10.22
C ALA A 178 -4.12 -15.49 9.27
N PHE A 179 -3.08 -16.18 9.79
CA PHE A 179 -2.13 -16.94 9.00
C PHE A 179 -2.24 -18.44 9.32
N PRO A 180 -2.88 -19.23 8.44
CA PRO A 180 -2.88 -20.70 8.55
C PRO A 180 -1.46 -21.26 8.64
N GLU A 181 -1.28 -22.37 9.35
CA GLU A 181 0.04 -22.99 9.56
C GLU A 181 0.75 -23.34 8.24
N GLU A 182 0.02 -23.94 7.31
CA GLU A 182 0.53 -24.26 5.98
C GLU A 182 1.02 -23.00 5.24
N LEU A 183 0.24 -21.92 5.29
CA LEU A 183 0.64 -20.63 4.71
C LEU A 183 1.92 -20.10 5.37
N ARG A 184 2.05 -20.18 6.70
CA ARG A 184 3.24 -19.70 7.43
C ARG A 184 4.50 -20.43 6.97
N SER A 185 4.44 -21.76 6.84
CA SER A 185 5.58 -22.57 6.41
C SER A 185 5.99 -22.26 4.96
N HIS A 186 5.03 -22.31 4.02
CA HIS A 186 5.29 -22.00 2.62
C HIS A 186 5.80 -20.57 2.43
N PHE A 187 5.22 -19.61 3.14
CA PHE A 187 5.63 -18.21 3.09
C PHE A 187 7.05 -18.02 3.61
N PHE A 188 7.42 -18.68 4.72
CA PHE A 188 8.80 -18.64 5.23
C PHE A 188 9.79 -19.16 4.20
N ASP A 189 9.60 -20.37 3.67
CA ASP A 189 10.55 -20.95 2.73
C ASP A 189 10.67 -20.13 1.43
N ALA A 190 9.55 -19.60 0.94
CA ALA A 190 9.55 -18.73 -0.22
C ALA A 190 10.36 -17.45 0.00
N VAL A 191 10.12 -16.73 1.10
CA VAL A 191 10.86 -15.50 1.43
C VAL A 191 12.33 -15.81 1.73
N PHE A 192 12.61 -16.92 2.43
CA PHE A 192 13.97 -17.31 2.81
C PHE A 192 14.88 -17.51 1.61
N ARG A 193 14.37 -18.10 0.51
CA ARG A 193 15.13 -18.25 -0.75
C ARG A 193 15.63 -16.92 -1.33
N PHE A 194 14.96 -15.80 -1.07
CA PHE A 194 15.42 -14.50 -1.55
C PHE A 194 16.63 -13.94 -0.80
N LEU A 195 17.06 -14.54 0.32
CA LEU A 195 18.28 -14.14 1.01
C LEU A 195 19.55 -14.38 0.17
N SER A 196 19.53 -15.32 -0.77
CA SER A 196 20.65 -15.57 -1.70
C SER A 196 20.54 -14.78 -3.01
N ASN A 197 19.54 -13.89 -3.16
CA ASN A 197 19.38 -13.12 -4.40
C ASN A 197 20.59 -12.17 -4.61
N PRO A 198 21.12 -12.02 -5.84
CA PRO A 198 22.29 -11.16 -6.09
C PRO A 198 22.01 -9.68 -5.82
N GLN A 199 20.76 -9.23 -5.88
CA GLN A 199 20.39 -7.83 -5.70
C GLN A 199 20.23 -7.47 -4.23
N VAL A 200 20.99 -6.46 -3.77
CA VAL A 200 21.02 -6.01 -2.37
C VAL A 200 19.62 -5.61 -1.87
N LEU A 201 18.86 -4.90 -2.70
CA LEU A 201 17.52 -4.42 -2.35
C LEU A 201 16.55 -5.59 -2.08
N VAL A 202 16.65 -6.67 -2.88
CA VAL A 202 15.85 -7.88 -2.71
C VAL A 202 16.22 -8.58 -1.40
N ARG A 203 17.52 -8.81 -1.13
CA ARG A 203 17.98 -9.41 0.13
C ARG A 203 17.53 -8.62 1.34
N LYS A 204 17.64 -7.28 1.29
CA LYS A 204 17.20 -6.37 2.35
C LYS A 204 15.71 -6.56 2.66
N ASN A 205 14.85 -6.61 1.64
CA ASN A 205 13.42 -6.77 1.87
C ASN A 205 13.04 -8.19 2.30
N ALA A 206 13.72 -9.23 1.80
CA ALA A 206 13.57 -10.60 2.29
C ALA A 206 13.91 -10.69 3.79
N ALA A 207 15.08 -10.18 4.19
CA ALA A 207 15.52 -10.12 5.58
C ALA A 207 14.53 -9.37 6.48
N ARG A 208 14.03 -8.21 6.04
CA ARG A 208 13.02 -7.44 6.79
C ARG A 208 11.71 -8.20 6.93
N THR A 209 11.28 -8.92 5.89
CA THR A 209 10.04 -9.70 5.92
C THR A 209 10.15 -10.88 6.88
N LEU A 210 11.26 -11.63 6.86
CA LEU A 210 11.54 -12.70 7.82
C LEU A 210 11.60 -12.18 9.26
N GLY A 211 12.26 -11.03 9.48
CA GLY A 211 12.30 -10.38 10.79
C GLY A 211 10.90 -9.98 11.30
N LYS A 212 10.00 -9.56 10.40
CA LYS A 212 8.60 -9.28 10.76
C LYS A 212 7.82 -10.56 11.07
N MET A 213 8.06 -11.66 10.36
CA MET A 213 7.48 -12.96 10.70
C MET A 213 7.92 -13.43 12.08
N LEU A 214 9.21 -13.36 12.37
CA LEU A 214 9.79 -13.66 13.69
C LEU A 214 9.12 -12.83 14.78
N ARG A 215 9.12 -11.49 14.62
CA ARG A 215 8.52 -10.57 15.60
C ARG A 215 7.02 -10.83 15.82
N LYS A 216 6.33 -11.35 14.81
CA LYS A 216 4.91 -11.69 14.90
C LYS A 216 4.64 -13.07 15.50
N GLY A 217 5.67 -13.89 15.75
CA GLY A 217 5.47 -15.27 16.21
C GLY A 217 4.89 -16.17 15.12
N LEU A 218 5.19 -15.90 13.85
CA LEU A 218 4.75 -16.73 12.72
C LEU A 218 5.70 -17.90 12.44
N LEU A 219 6.88 -17.94 13.06
CA LEU A 219 7.88 -18.96 12.81
C LEU A 219 7.73 -20.13 13.79
N THR A 220 7.98 -21.33 13.30
CA THR A 220 8.24 -22.50 14.15
C THR A 220 9.65 -22.41 14.73
N ARG A 221 9.94 -23.14 15.81
CA ARG A 221 11.29 -23.18 16.40
C ARG A 221 12.36 -23.58 15.37
N ASP A 222 12.05 -24.50 14.47
CA ASP A 222 12.98 -24.91 13.42
C ASP A 222 13.28 -23.78 12.44
N ASN A 223 12.25 -23.02 12.05
CA ASN A 223 12.42 -21.85 11.19
C ASN A 223 13.18 -20.71 11.88
N GLU A 224 12.96 -20.50 13.18
CA GLU A 224 13.75 -19.55 13.99
C GLU A 224 15.23 -19.96 14.05
N ASN A 225 15.52 -21.24 14.31
CA ASN A 225 16.87 -21.77 14.34
C ASN A 225 17.58 -21.65 12.98
N LYS A 226 16.87 -21.99 11.89
CA LYS A 226 17.37 -21.85 10.52
C LYS A 226 17.69 -20.39 10.22
N LEU A 227 16.79 -19.47 10.56
CA LEU A 227 17.00 -18.03 10.39
C LEU A 227 18.21 -17.53 11.18
N TYR A 228 18.32 -17.91 12.46
CA TYR A 228 19.42 -17.52 13.33
C TYR A 228 20.79 -17.92 12.76
N LYS A 229 20.96 -19.19 12.39
CA LYS A 229 22.20 -19.70 11.79
C LYS A 229 22.57 -18.95 10.51
N THR A 230 21.60 -18.71 9.63
CA THR A 230 21.83 -17.97 8.38
C THR A 230 22.23 -16.53 8.63
N PHE A 231 21.62 -15.84 9.59
CA PHE A 231 22.00 -14.47 9.92
C PHE A 231 23.37 -14.37 10.60
N LEU A 232 23.77 -15.38 11.39
CA LEU A 232 25.15 -15.46 11.90
C LEU A 232 26.16 -15.58 10.76
N ALA A 233 25.91 -16.47 9.80
CA ALA A 233 26.77 -16.65 8.63
C ALA A 233 26.86 -15.37 7.78
N ILE A 234 25.71 -14.71 7.51
CA ILE A 234 25.67 -13.42 6.79
C ILE A 234 26.46 -12.34 7.52
N ALA A 235 26.50 -12.38 8.85
CA ALA A 235 27.25 -11.44 9.68
C ALA A 235 28.72 -11.83 9.90
N GLY A 236 29.18 -12.97 9.37
CA GLY A 236 30.52 -13.52 9.61
C GLY A 236 30.77 -13.90 11.08
N ARG A 237 29.73 -14.40 11.77
CA ARG A 237 29.76 -14.77 13.20
C ARG A 237 29.47 -16.25 13.45
N ASP A 238 29.44 -17.05 12.40
CA ASP A 238 29.24 -18.49 12.44
C ASP A 238 30.49 -19.27 12.89
N GLU A 239 31.69 -18.68 12.78
CA GLU A 239 32.96 -19.29 13.23
C GLU A 239 33.23 -19.14 14.75
N HIS A 240 32.26 -18.65 15.54
CA HIS A 240 32.44 -18.36 16.98
C HIS A 240 31.50 -19.13 17.92
N ASN A 241 30.84 -20.20 17.44
CA ASN A 241 30.03 -21.10 18.28
C ASN A 241 30.31 -22.57 17.97
#